data_AF-A0A932DG60-F1
#
_entry.id   AF-A0A932DG60-F1
#
_cell.length_a   1.000
_cell.length_b   1.000
_cell.length_c   1.000
_cell.angle_alpha   90.00
_cell.angle_beta   90.00
_cell.angle_gamma   90.00
#
_symmetry.space_group_name_H-M   'P 1'
#
loop_
_entity.id
_entity.type
_entity.pdbx_description
1 polymer ?
#
loop_
_entity_poly.entity_id
_entity_poly.type
_entity_poly.pdbx_seq_one_letter_code
_entity_poly.pdbx_strand_id
1 'polypeptide(L)'
;LPASRDGLLRLKGIGPYTAGAVMTFAFNVPTPILDTNVRRVLRRVFYGSRPVGEPRLWSLSATLLPQRRGYDFNQALMDFGASICTARTPQCVRCPMREFCRAYAHLHG
;
A
#
# COMPACT_ATOMS: atom_id res chain seq x y z
N LEU A 1 -0.59 3.88 -23.90
CA LEU A 1 -0.92 4.68 -22.69
C LEU A 1 0.16 5.76 -22.51
N PRO A 2 -0.15 6.94 -21.96
CA PRO A 2 0.88 7.94 -21.61
C PRO A 2 1.93 7.33 -20.67
N ALA A 3 3.22 7.55 -20.96
CA ALA A 3 4.34 7.04 -20.17
C ALA A 3 4.80 8.00 -19.07
N SER A 4 3.86 8.77 -18.50
CA SER A 4 4.14 9.69 -17.39
C SER A 4 2.93 9.78 -16.47
N ARG A 5 3.21 9.96 -15.17
CA ARG A 5 2.16 10.07 -14.15
C ARG A 5 1.21 11.22 -14.45
N ASP A 6 1.73 12.38 -14.82
CA ASP A 6 0.91 13.56 -15.13
C ASP A 6 0.10 13.36 -16.41
N GLY A 7 0.64 12.65 -17.40
CA GLY A 7 -0.10 12.25 -18.60
C GLY A 7 -1.28 11.33 -18.27
N LEU A 8 -1.06 10.37 -17.37
CA LEU A 8 -2.11 9.46 -16.91
C LEU A 8 -3.20 10.18 -16.13
N LEU A 9 -2.83 11.11 -15.23
CA LEU A 9 -3.79 11.88 -14.41
C LEU A 9 -4.69 12.81 -15.24
N ARG A 10 -4.32 13.15 -16.47
CA ARG A 10 -5.17 13.93 -17.38
C ARG A 10 -6.28 13.11 -18.02
N LEU A 11 -6.23 11.77 -17.93
CA LEU A 11 -7.26 10.90 -18.50
C LEU A 11 -8.48 10.84 -17.58
N LYS A 12 -9.68 10.98 -18.16
CA LYS A 12 -10.95 10.87 -17.42
C LYS A 12 -11.04 9.50 -16.74
N GLY A 13 -11.26 9.51 -15.42
CA GLY A 13 -11.40 8.29 -14.61
C GLY A 13 -10.07 7.74 -14.04
N ILE A 14 -8.92 8.37 -14.33
CA ILE A 14 -7.63 7.95 -13.79
C ILE A 14 -7.27 8.81 -12.57
N GLY A 15 -7.42 8.22 -11.38
CA GLY A 15 -6.98 8.82 -10.12
C GLY A 15 -5.52 8.53 -9.78
N PRO A 16 -5.00 9.09 -8.66
CA PRO A 16 -3.62 8.90 -8.21
C PRO A 16 -3.18 7.45 -8.06
N TYR A 17 -4.07 6.57 -7.56
CA TYR A 17 -3.81 5.15 -7.47
C TYR A 17 -3.61 4.52 -8.85
N THR A 18 -4.58 4.69 -9.76
CA THR A 18 -4.50 4.08 -11.09
C THR A 18 -3.30 4.59 -11.87
N ALA A 19 -2.99 5.88 -11.78
CA ALA A 19 -1.79 6.44 -12.39
C ALA A 19 -0.52 5.78 -11.81
N GLY A 20 -0.40 5.66 -10.48
CA GLY A 20 0.76 5.01 -9.84
C GLY A 20 0.88 3.52 -10.16
N ALA A 21 -0.25 2.81 -10.23
CA ALA A 21 -0.31 1.41 -10.62
C ALA A 21 0.16 1.20 -12.07
N VAL A 22 -0.29 2.03 -13.01
CA VAL A 22 0.17 1.96 -14.41
C VAL A 22 1.67 2.27 -14.51
N MET A 23 2.15 3.32 -13.84
CA MET A 23 3.58 3.64 -13.82
C MET A 23 4.43 2.48 -13.27
N THR A 24 3.97 1.86 -12.18
CA THR A 24 4.67 0.72 -11.57
C THR A 24 4.61 -0.51 -12.47
N PHE A 25 3.42 -0.96 -12.86
CA PHE A 25 3.24 -2.30 -13.43
C PHE A 25 3.42 -2.36 -14.95
N ALA A 26 3.15 -1.26 -15.66
CA ALA A 26 3.33 -1.21 -17.12
C ALA A 26 4.68 -0.60 -17.53
N PHE A 27 5.19 0.36 -16.77
CA PHE A 27 6.42 1.07 -17.11
C PHE A 27 7.61 0.77 -16.18
N ASN A 28 7.42 -0.11 -15.19
CA ASN A 28 8.42 -0.47 -14.20
C ASN A 28 9.05 0.75 -13.48
N VAL A 29 8.29 1.84 -13.35
CA VAL A 29 8.70 3.05 -12.64
C VAL A 29 8.24 2.96 -11.19
N PRO A 30 9.16 2.96 -10.20
CA PRO A 30 8.80 2.85 -8.79
C PRO A 30 7.93 4.03 -8.38
N THR A 31 6.62 3.80 -8.27
CA THR A 31 5.63 4.82 -7.88
C THR A 31 4.83 4.32 -6.68
N PRO A 32 4.56 5.18 -5.66
CA PRO A 32 3.74 4.76 -4.53
C PRO A 32 2.33 4.38 -4.99
N ILE A 33 1.75 3.39 -4.32
CA ILE A 33 0.36 2.96 -4.53
C ILE A 33 -0.39 2.97 -3.20
N LEU A 34 -1.70 3.17 -3.28
CA LEU A 34 -2.57 3.16 -2.09
C LEU A 34 -3.99 2.73 -2.46
N ASP A 35 -4.14 1.46 -2.85
CA ASP A 35 -5.45 0.83 -3.00
C ASP A 35 -6.09 0.56 -1.63
N THR A 36 -7.26 -0.09 -1.62
CA THR A 36 -7.98 -0.42 -0.39
C THR A 36 -7.21 -1.42 0.50
N ASN A 37 -6.40 -2.30 -0.09
CA ASN A 37 -5.61 -3.31 0.62
C ASN A 37 -4.37 -2.71 1.26
N VAL A 38 -3.56 -2.00 0.47
CA VAL A 38 -2.35 -1.30 0.91
C VAL A 38 -2.71 -0.27 1.98
N ARG A 39 -3.78 0.52 1.78
CA ARG A 39 -4.27 1.47 2.79
C ARG A 39 -4.54 0.81 4.14
N ARG A 40 -5.21 -0.33 4.12
CA ARG A 40 -5.54 -1.10 5.33
C ARG A 40 -4.29 -1.66 6.00
N VAL A 41 -3.37 -2.22 5.22
CA VAL A 41 -2.08 -2.73 5.70
C VAL A 41 -1.30 -1.63 6.40
N LEU A 42 -1.06 -0.50 5.71
CA LEU A 42 -0.29 0.61 6.24
C LEU A 42 -0.92 1.18 7.51
N ARG A 43 -2.26 1.33 7.53
CA ARG A 43 -2.97 1.78 8.74
C ARG A 43 -2.78 0.82 9.91
N ARG A 44 -3.02 -0.49 9.72
CA ARG A 44 -2.92 -1.48 10.80
C ARG A 44 -1.50 -1.63 11.34
N VAL A 45 -0.52 -1.77 10.44
CA VAL A 45 0.86 -2.02 10.83
C VAL A 45 1.47 -0.80 11.51
N PHE A 46 1.31 0.40 10.95
CA PHE A 46 2.05 1.59 11.40
C PHE A 46 1.28 2.52 12.33
N TYR A 47 -0.06 2.47 12.34
CA TYR A 47 -0.90 3.40 13.12
C TYR A 47 -1.83 2.71 14.12
N GLY A 48 -2.19 1.43 13.91
CA GLY A 48 -3.09 0.72 14.80
C GLY A 48 -4.48 1.35 14.84
N SER A 49 -4.96 1.70 16.04
CA SER A 49 -6.22 2.41 16.28
C SER A 49 -6.12 3.94 16.10
N ARG A 50 -4.91 4.48 15.94
CA ARG A 50 -4.72 5.93 15.82
C ARG A 50 -5.33 6.45 14.51
N PRO A 51 -6.06 7.57 14.55
CA PRO A 51 -6.58 8.20 13.34
C PRO A 51 -5.41 8.66 12.46
N VAL A 52 -5.51 8.39 11.15
CA VAL A 52 -4.51 8.79 10.15
C VAL A 52 -5.24 9.20 8.87
N GLY A 53 -4.88 10.38 8.35
CA GLY A 53 -5.43 10.90 7.10
C GLY A 53 -4.73 10.34 5.86
N GLU A 54 -5.42 10.41 4.72
CA GLU A 54 -4.92 9.97 3.41
C GLU A 54 -3.52 10.48 3.05
N PRO A 55 -3.17 11.77 3.26
CA PRO A 55 -1.85 12.28 2.87
C PRO A 55 -0.69 11.60 3.59
N ARG A 56 -0.88 11.23 4.86
CA ARG A 56 0.14 10.52 5.65
C ARG A 56 0.32 9.07 5.17
N LEU A 57 -0.74 8.42 4.70
CA LEU A 57 -0.65 7.08 4.14
C LEU A 57 0.04 7.09 2.77
N TRP A 58 -0.23 8.09 1.94
CA TRP A 58 0.51 8.30 0.68
C TRP A 58 1.99 8.57 0.92
N SER A 59 2.31 9.45 1.87
CA SER A 59 3.69 9.73 2.26
C SER A 59 4.39 8.46 2.77
N LEU A 60 3.73 7.67 3.63
CA LEU A 60 4.30 6.42 4.12
C LEU A 60 4.51 5.39 2.98
N SER A 61 3.55 5.27 2.05
CA SER A 61 3.70 4.42 0.87
C SER A 61 4.94 4.82 0.04
N ALA A 62 5.15 6.12 -0.16
CA ALA A 62 6.33 6.64 -0.86
C ALA A 62 7.62 6.38 -0.08
N THR A 63 7.62 6.53 1.25
CA THR A 63 8.79 6.29 2.10
C THR A 63 9.22 4.82 2.11
N LEU A 64 8.27 3.89 2.07
CA LEU A 64 8.56 2.46 2.12
C LEU A 64 8.98 1.88 0.76
N LEU A 65 8.70 2.58 -0.33
CA LEU A 65 8.91 2.09 -1.69
C LEU A 65 10.40 2.04 -2.07
N PRO A 66 10.98 0.86 -2.31
CA PRO A 66 12.36 0.75 -2.75
C PRO A 66 12.52 1.17 -4.23
N GLN A 67 13.54 1.98 -4.52
CA GLN A 67 13.80 2.47 -5.88
C GLN A 67 14.12 1.36 -6.89
N ARG A 68 14.84 0.32 -6.46
CA ARG A 68 15.27 -0.78 -7.37
C ARG A 68 14.28 -1.93 -7.50
N ARG A 69 13.36 -2.09 -6.53
CA ARG A 69 12.41 -3.22 -6.47
C ARG A 69 10.98 -2.75 -6.25
N GLY A 70 10.63 -1.58 -6.79
CA GLY A 70 9.33 -0.96 -6.56
C GLY A 70 8.16 -1.82 -7.07
N TYR A 71 8.35 -2.47 -8.22
CA TYR A 71 7.38 -3.44 -8.76
C TYR A 71 7.11 -4.58 -7.78
N ASP A 72 8.15 -5.33 -7.41
CA ASP A 72 8.04 -6.49 -6.53
C ASP A 72 7.48 -6.10 -5.16
N PHE A 73 7.93 -4.96 -4.63
CA PHE A 73 7.46 -4.44 -3.36
C PHE A 73 5.96 -4.13 -3.40
N ASN A 74 5.50 -3.43 -4.44
CA ASN A 74 4.10 -3.08 -4.59
C ASN A 74 3.22 -4.33 -4.81
N GLN A 75 3.66 -5.29 -5.63
CA GLN A 75 2.99 -6.58 -5.79
C GLN A 75 2.90 -7.33 -4.46
N ALA A 76 4.02 -7.52 -3.77
CA ALA A 76 4.06 -8.21 -2.48
C ALA A 76 3.17 -7.54 -1.43
N LEU A 77 3.11 -6.21 -1.41
CA LEU A 77 2.28 -5.46 -0.46
C LEU A 77 0.78 -5.61 -0.76
N MET A 78 0.39 -5.61 -2.04
CA MET A 78 -0.99 -5.89 -2.46
C MET A 78 -1.39 -7.33 -2.12
N ASP A 79 -0.55 -8.30 -2.47
CA ASP A 79 -0.77 -9.73 -2.20
C ASP A 79 -0.87 -9.99 -0.70
N PHE A 80 0.01 -9.39 0.10
CA PHE A 80 -0.05 -9.45 1.55
C PHE A 80 -1.37 -8.90 2.09
N GLY A 81 -1.84 -7.77 1.57
CA GLY A 81 -3.13 -7.19 1.93
C GLY A 81 -4.30 -8.08 1.54
N ALA A 82 -4.26 -8.72 0.38
CA ALA A 82 -5.32 -9.56 -0.15
C ALA A 82 -5.41 -10.94 0.53
N SER A 83 -4.27 -11.53 0.90
CA SER A 83 -4.19 -12.93 1.37
C SER A 83 -4.02 -13.10 2.88
N ILE A 84 -3.26 -12.20 3.54
CA ILE A 84 -2.95 -12.30 4.97
C ILE A 84 -3.67 -11.23 5.77
N CYS A 85 -3.46 -9.95 5.44
CA CYS A 85 -4.03 -8.82 6.16
C CYS A 85 -5.42 -8.45 5.61
N THR A 86 -6.31 -9.43 5.49
CA THR A 86 -7.63 -9.27 4.87
C THR A 86 -8.55 -8.34 5.68
N ALA A 87 -9.60 -7.82 5.05
CA ALA A 87 -10.47 -6.82 5.68
C ALA A 87 -11.20 -7.35 6.93
N ARG A 88 -11.76 -8.56 6.86
CA ARG A 88 -12.63 -9.14 7.89
C ARG A 88 -11.89 -10.08 8.83
N THR A 89 -11.22 -11.09 8.28
CA THR A 89 -10.59 -12.18 9.04
C THR A 89 -9.08 -12.24 8.74
N PRO A 90 -8.30 -11.24 9.20
CA PRO A 90 -6.86 -11.23 8.97
C PRO A 90 -6.18 -12.39 9.69
N GLN A 91 -5.19 -12.99 9.04
CA GLN A 91 -4.49 -14.17 9.55
C GLN A 91 -3.32 -13.77 10.46
N CYS A 92 -3.62 -13.02 11.52
CA CYS A 92 -2.62 -12.39 12.39
C CYS A 92 -1.63 -13.39 13.02
N VAL A 93 -2.07 -14.62 13.31
CA VAL A 93 -1.23 -15.67 13.91
C VAL A 93 -0.02 -16.00 13.02
N ARG A 94 -0.20 -16.07 11.70
CA ARG A 94 0.85 -16.36 10.71
C ARG A 94 1.37 -15.13 9.97
N CYS A 95 1.00 -13.94 10.44
CA CYS A 95 1.33 -12.70 9.76
C CYS A 95 2.82 -12.36 9.97
N PRO A 96 3.62 -12.17 8.90
CA PRO A 96 5.03 -11.80 9.04
C PRO A 96 5.25 -10.44 9.71
N MET A 97 4.24 -9.56 9.68
CA MET A 97 4.29 -8.26 10.33
C MET A 97 3.84 -8.28 11.80
N ARG A 98 3.48 -9.45 12.36
CA ARG A 98 2.82 -9.57 13.68
C ARG A 98 3.56 -8.82 14.79
N GLU A 99 4.86 -9.02 14.90
CA GLU A 99 5.70 -8.44 15.96
C GLU A 99 5.84 -6.91 15.85
N PHE A 100 5.69 -6.35 14.66
CA PHE A 100 5.80 -4.92 14.40
C PHE A 100 4.43 -4.23 14.24
N CYS A 101 3.34 -5.01 14.19
CA CYS A 101 2.02 -4.51 13.86
C CYS A 101 1.38 -3.84 15.08
N ARG A 102 1.24 -2.51 15.03
CA ARG A 102 0.60 -1.75 16.11
C ARG A 102 -0.83 -2.21 16.38
N ALA A 103 -1.60 -2.53 15.35
CA ALA A 103 -2.96 -3.04 15.52
C ALA A 103 -2.99 -4.38 16.29
N TYR A 104 -1.98 -5.23 16.13
CA TYR A 104 -1.89 -6.50 16.85
C TYR A 104 -1.44 -6.29 18.30
N ALA A 105 -0.39 -5.48 18.51
CA ALA A 105 0.13 -5.18 19.84
C ALA A 105 -0.95 -4.59 20.77
N HIS A 106 -1.84 -3.75 20.25
CA HIS A 106 -2.94 -3.18 21.04
C HIS A 106 -4.09 -4.15 21.37
N LEU A 107 -4.20 -5.28 20.67
CA LEU A 107 -5.28 -6.26 20.88
C LEU A 107 -4.87 -7.41 21.82
N HIS A 108 -3.57 -7.56 22.08
CA HIS A 108 -3.00 -8.70 22.80
C HIS A 108 -1.90 -8.29 23.79
N GLY A 109 -1.82 -7.00 24.11
CA GLY A 109 -0.94 -6.44 25.14
C GLY A 109 -1.73 -5.86 26.30
#